data_AF-A0A3A5HGD1-F1
#
_entry.id   AF-A0A3A5HGD1-F1
#
_cell.length_a   1.000
_cell.length_b   1.000
_cell.length_c   1.000
_cell.angle_alpha   90.00
_cell.angle_beta   90.00
_cell.angle_gamma   90.00
#
_symmetry.space_group_name_H-M   'P 1'
#
loop_
_entity.id
_entity.type
_entity.pdbx_description
1 polymer ?
#
loop_
_entity_poly.entity_id
_entity_poly.type
_entity_poly.pdbx_seq_one_letter_code
_entity_poly.pdbx_strand_id
1 'polypeptide(L)'
;MGVRRSGVLWRVALVLACLLILPLLSSPASGTVAGSLTASRSRGLPGESLTFRGTLPTRVVRPVQLQRQLGSTWYAVVSGKTASTGALTLATRLHAMPTNYYRVFAKAVTINGRRYGALATPTRSVVADQQDTVLTLPARATQGAQASAVVKTWPVRTGRPVALQSRNPDGSWTDVGGPLATDSTGAATIAFTVPAPGTTTYRARSLGWNGVGWYPSFPVVLEVAP
;
A
#
# COMPACT_ATOMS: atom_id res chain seq x y z
N MET A 1 -51.30 46.07 31.82
CA MET A 1 -51.46 44.94 32.77
C MET A 1 -50.21 44.10 32.65
N GLY A 2 -49.19 44.27 33.51
CA GLY A 2 -49.14 43.78 34.90
C GLY A 2 -48.70 42.30 34.82
N VAL A 3 -47.53 41.87 35.30
CA VAL A 3 -47.01 42.02 36.67
C VAL A 3 -45.48 41.77 36.68
N ARG A 4 -44.77 42.57 37.49
CA ARG A 4 -43.37 42.39 37.94
C ARG A 4 -43.26 41.27 38.99
N ARG A 5 -42.09 40.62 39.12
CA ARG A 5 -41.33 40.36 40.39
C ARG A 5 -40.17 39.39 40.09
N SER A 6 -38.90 39.76 40.29
CA SER A 6 -38.14 39.95 41.54
C SER A 6 -37.48 38.66 42.05
N GLY A 7 -36.14 38.63 41.94
CA GLY A 7 -35.21 38.06 42.93
C GLY A 7 -35.07 36.54 42.99
N VAL A 8 -33.83 36.04 42.95
CA VAL A 8 -33.14 35.46 44.13
C VAL A 8 -31.68 35.22 43.74
N LEU A 9 -30.79 35.87 44.50
CA LEU A 9 -29.36 35.63 44.55
C LEU A 9 -29.11 34.27 45.21
N TRP A 10 -28.39 33.36 44.54
CA TRP A 10 -27.74 32.25 45.24
C TRP A 10 -26.27 32.15 44.84
N ARG A 11 -25.42 32.58 45.79
CA ARG A 11 -23.99 32.33 45.80
C ARG A 11 -23.80 30.88 46.27
N VAL A 12 -23.32 30.01 45.39
CA VAL A 12 -22.73 28.73 45.80
C VAL A 12 -21.32 28.69 45.23
N ALA A 13 -20.35 28.90 46.12
CA ALA A 13 -18.95 28.66 45.87
C ALA A 13 -18.72 27.15 45.73
N LEU A 14 -18.30 26.69 44.55
CA LEU A 14 -17.81 25.32 44.37
C LEU A 14 -16.30 25.34 44.24
N VAL A 15 -15.67 24.71 45.22
CA VAL A 15 -14.23 24.61 45.42
C VAL A 15 -13.56 23.90 44.24
N LEU A 16 -12.54 24.57 43.73
CA LEU A 16 -11.66 24.18 42.65
C LEU A 16 -10.70 23.05 43.12
N ALA A 17 -11.13 21.78 42.99
CA ALA A 17 -10.24 20.63 43.13
C ALA A 17 -9.83 20.13 41.73
N CYS A 18 -8.92 20.87 41.09
CA CYS A 18 -8.32 20.48 39.82
C CYS A 18 -7.27 19.38 40.09
N LEU A 19 -7.74 18.13 40.17
CA LEU A 19 -6.91 16.94 40.32
C LEU A 19 -6.02 16.82 39.07
N LEU A 20 -4.74 17.21 39.19
CA LEU A 20 -3.72 17.01 38.16
C LEU A 20 -3.49 15.51 37.96
N ILE A 21 -4.25 14.88 37.08
CA ILE A 21 -3.91 13.58 36.52
C ILE A 21 -2.82 13.85 35.49
N LEU A 22 -1.56 13.85 35.94
CA LEU A 22 -0.40 13.82 35.05
C LEU A 22 -0.44 12.50 34.28
N PRO A 23 -0.70 12.48 32.96
CA PRO A 23 -0.48 11.27 32.19
C PRO A 23 1.02 10.97 32.28
N LEU A 24 1.38 9.84 32.90
CA LEU A 24 2.70 9.25 32.79
C LEU A 24 2.95 8.95 31.31
N LEU A 25 3.46 9.96 30.59
CA LEU A 25 3.97 9.84 29.24
C LEU A 25 5.16 8.89 29.32
N SER A 26 4.87 7.60 29.19
CA SER A 26 5.86 6.56 29.06
C SER A 26 6.58 6.80 27.74
N SER A 27 7.70 7.52 27.79
CA SER A 27 8.56 7.73 26.64
C SER A 27 8.86 6.35 26.02
N PRO A 28 8.59 6.16 24.72
CA PRO A 28 8.87 4.88 24.08
C PRO A 28 10.36 4.60 24.24
N ALA A 29 10.70 3.46 24.86
CA ALA A 29 12.08 3.09 25.10
C ALA A 29 12.85 3.04 23.77
N SER A 30 13.75 4.00 23.56
CA SER A 30 14.68 4.01 22.43
C SER A 30 15.70 2.89 22.62
N GLY A 31 15.61 1.85 21.78
CA GLY A 31 16.64 0.82 21.72
C GLY A 31 17.91 1.36 21.05
N THR A 32 19.07 0.82 21.43
CA THR A 32 20.33 1.12 20.73
C THR A 32 20.24 0.68 19.28
N VAL A 33 20.64 1.56 18.35
CA VAL A 33 20.70 1.24 16.93
C VAL A 33 21.94 0.40 16.65
N ALA A 34 21.76 -0.82 16.13
CA ALA A 34 22.86 -1.74 15.80
C ALA A 34 22.45 -2.76 14.73
N GLY A 35 23.45 -3.40 14.12
CA GLY A 35 23.24 -4.46 13.13
C GLY A 35 22.97 -3.93 11.72
N SER A 36 22.26 -4.71 10.91
CA SER A 36 21.97 -4.39 9.51
C SER A 36 20.54 -4.75 9.12
N LEU A 37 19.99 -4.02 8.14
CA LEU A 37 18.68 -4.31 7.55
C LEU A 37 18.69 -3.93 6.06
N THR A 38 18.37 -4.90 5.21
CA THR A 38 18.15 -4.71 3.78
C THR A 38 16.74 -5.15 3.43
N ALA A 39 16.13 -4.45 2.47
CA ALA A 39 14.86 -4.84 1.87
C ALA A 39 15.14 -5.45 0.50
N SER A 40 14.31 -6.41 0.06
CA SER A 40 14.44 -7.06 -1.25
C SER A 40 14.32 -6.09 -2.43
N ARG A 41 13.74 -4.90 -2.21
CA ARG A 41 13.64 -3.80 -3.17
C ARG A 41 13.55 -2.46 -2.43
N SER A 42 13.95 -1.38 -3.10
CA SER A 42 13.82 0.00 -2.60
C SER A 42 12.56 0.71 -3.09
N ARG A 43 11.91 0.18 -4.15
CA ARG A 43 10.65 0.71 -4.72
C ARG A 43 9.73 -0.45 -5.10
N GLY A 44 8.43 -0.22 -5.12
CA GLY A 44 7.44 -1.21 -5.52
C GLY A 44 6.02 -0.67 -5.57
N LEU A 45 5.08 -1.48 -6.06
CA LEU A 45 3.66 -1.16 -6.02
C LEU A 45 3.07 -1.54 -4.66
N PRO A 46 2.11 -0.75 -4.13
CA PRO A 46 1.34 -1.14 -2.97
C PRO A 46 0.73 -2.53 -3.12
N GLY A 47 0.85 -3.35 -2.08
CA GLY A 47 0.41 -4.75 -2.06
C GLY A 47 1.47 -5.77 -2.46
N GLU A 48 2.56 -5.36 -3.13
CA GLU A 48 3.66 -6.28 -3.46
C GLU A 48 4.34 -6.84 -2.22
N SER A 49 4.79 -8.10 -2.31
CA SER A 49 5.58 -8.74 -1.26
C SER A 49 6.95 -8.07 -1.10
N LEU A 50 7.34 -7.83 0.14
CA LEU A 50 8.58 -7.19 0.54
C LEU A 50 9.26 -8.06 1.59
N THR A 51 10.47 -8.53 1.30
CA THR A 51 11.26 -9.33 2.25
C THR A 51 12.37 -8.47 2.83
N PHE A 52 12.50 -8.51 4.14
CA PHE A 52 13.58 -7.88 4.89
C PHE A 52 14.55 -8.94 5.38
N ARG A 53 15.84 -8.70 5.16
CA ARG A 53 16.94 -9.54 5.66
C ARG A 53 17.88 -8.68 6.47
N GLY A 54 18.46 -9.24 7.51
CA GLY A 54 19.34 -8.46 8.38
C GLY A 54 20.01 -9.29 9.45
N THR A 55 20.73 -8.58 10.30
CA THR A 55 21.45 -9.16 11.44
C THR A 55 21.33 -8.23 12.64
N LEU A 56 21.19 -8.81 13.82
CA LEU A 56 21.44 -8.15 15.10
C LEU A 56 22.78 -8.63 15.65
N PRO A 57 23.55 -7.81 16.38
CA PRO A 57 24.86 -8.19 16.93
C PRO A 57 24.78 -9.24 18.05
N THR A 58 23.60 -9.81 18.32
CA THR A 58 23.38 -10.80 19.37
C THR A 58 23.39 -12.21 18.78
N ARG A 59 24.25 -13.09 19.31
CA ARG A 59 24.31 -14.51 18.93
C ARG A 59 23.34 -15.38 19.74
N VAL A 60 22.07 -15.00 19.74
CA VAL A 60 20.99 -15.74 20.41
C VAL A 60 19.71 -15.67 19.59
N VAL A 61 18.87 -16.69 19.71
CA VAL A 61 17.50 -16.69 19.19
C VAL A 61 16.64 -15.82 20.12
N ARG A 62 16.17 -14.68 19.64
CA ARG A 62 15.30 -13.78 20.40
C ARG A 62 14.13 -13.26 19.56
N PRO A 63 12.98 -12.93 20.19
CA PRO A 63 11.86 -12.32 19.49
C PRO A 63 12.23 -10.96 18.88
N VAL A 64 11.73 -10.72 17.66
CA VAL A 64 11.89 -9.46 16.93
C VAL A 64 10.58 -9.04 16.29
N GLN A 65 10.43 -7.75 16.00
CA GLN A 65 9.29 -7.18 15.29
C GLN A 65 9.80 -6.34 14.14
N LEU A 66 9.32 -6.60 12.93
CA LEU A 66 9.38 -5.61 11.86
C LEU A 66 8.38 -4.51 12.23
N GLN A 67 8.87 -3.28 12.31
CA GLN A 67 8.07 -2.10 12.58
C GLN A 67 8.05 -1.20 11.35
N ARG A 68 6.94 -0.50 11.16
CA ARG A 68 6.75 0.55 10.16
C ARG A 68 6.47 1.87 10.86
N GLN A 69 7.04 2.96 10.36
CA GLN A 69 6.80 4.29 10.88
C GLN A 69 5.53 4.90 10.27
N LEU A 70 4.67 5.46 11.12
CA LEU A 70 3.51 6.28 10.76
C LEU A 70 3.58 7.58 11.57
N GLY A 71 3.81 8.70 10.88
CA GLY A 71 4.18 9.95 11.53
C GLY A 71 5.47 9.77 12.35
N SER A 72 5.41 10.07 13.64
CA SER A 72 6.51 9.86 14.59
C SER A 72 6.51 8.48 15.26
N THR A 73 5.47 7.67 15.06
CA THR A 73 5.23 6.44 15.84
C THR A 73 5.59 5.18 15.04
N TRP A 74 6.17 4.20 15.73
CA TRP A 74 6.54 2.91 15.15
C TRP A 74 5.49 1.84 15.51
N TYR A 75 4.95 1.18 14.49
CA TYR A 75 3.93 0.14 14.63
C TYR A 75 4.49 -1.20 14.19
N ALA A 76 4.26 -2.25 14.98
CA ALA A 76 4.63 -3.60 14.57
C ALA A 76 3.74 -4.06 13.40
N VAL A 77 4.37 -4.53 12.31
CA VAL A 77 3.66 -5.08 11.15
C VAL A 77 3.80 -6.60 11.06
N VAL A 78 4.94 -7.13 11.51
CA VAL A 78 5.24 -8.57 11.50
C VAL A 78 6.11 -8.91 12.71
N SER A 79 5.89 -10.08 13.32
CA SER A 79 6.75 -10.61 14.39
C SER A 79 7.52 -11.83 13.91
N GLY A 80 8.69 -12.08 14.50
CA GLY A 80 9.50 -13.26 14.21
C GLY A 80 10.59 -13.46 15.26
N LYS A 81 11.64 -14.20 14.91
CA LYS A 81 12.81 -14.45 15.77
C LYS A 81 14.10 -14.32 14.97
N THR A 82 15.20 -14.00 15.65
CA THR A 82 16.55 -14.18 15.10
C THR A 82 16.95 -15.66 15.12
N ALA A 83 17.87 -16.04 14.25
CA ALA A 83 18.65 -17.27 14.37
C ALA A 83 19.68 -17.15 15.51
N SER A 84 20.33 -18.27 15.87
CA SER A 84 21.43 -18.29 16.84
C SER A 84 22.63 -17.42 16.43
N THR A 85 22.76 -17.14 15.13
CA THR A 85 23.77 -16.23 14.57
C THR A 85 23.39 -14.75 14.66
N GLY A 86 22.15 -14.43 15.09
CA GLY A 86 21.59 -13.08 15.04
C GLY A 86 20.96 -12.70 13.69
N ALA A 87 21.04 -13.57 12.68
CA ALA A 87 20.41 -13.36 11.38
C ALA A 87 18.89 -13.39 11.49
N LEU A 88 18.20 -12.65 10.61
CA LEU A 88 16.74 -12.63 10.54
C LEU A 88 16.24 -12.49 9.11
N THR A 89 15.02 -12.99 8.86
CA THR A 89 14.27 -12.76 7.63
C THR A 89 12.80 -12.59 7.98
N LEU A 90 12.19 -11.50 7.54
CA LEU A 90 10.79 -11.17 7.79
C LEU A 90 10.16 -10.70 6.48
N ALA A 91 8.92 -11.09 6.20
CA ALA A 91 8.22 -10.68 4.98
C ALA A 91 6.91 -9.97 5.32
N THR A 92 6.61 -8.90 4.59
CA THR A 92 5.36 -8.13 4.70
C THR A 92 4.90 -7.69 3.29
N ARG A 93 3.77 -7.00 3.18
CA ARG A 93 3.37 -6.31 1.95
C ARG A 93 3.74 -4.83 2.01
N LEU A 94 4.05 -4.24 0.85
CA LEU A 94 4.28 -2.82 0.75
C LEU A 94 2.95 -2.06 0.95
N HIS A 95 2.94 -1.09 1.86
CA HIS A 95 1.76 -0.28 2.12
C HIS A 95 1.67 0.92 1.15
N ALA A 96 0.45 1.45 0.98
CA ALA A 96 0.14 2.47 -0.03
C ALA A 96 0.68 3.89 0.23
N MET A 97 1.42 4.12 1.32
CA MET A 97 2.02 5.45 1.54
C MET A 97 3.21 5.68 0.60
N PRO A 98 3.42 6.91 0.08
CA PRO A 98 4.48 7.20 -0.89
C PRO A 98 5.88 6.76 -0.43
N THR A 99 6.20 6.99 0.84
CA THR A 99 7.44 6.51 1.45
C THR A 99 7.12 5.73 2.73
N ASN A 100 7.69 4.54 2.86
CA ASN A 100 7.51 3.68 4.01
C ASN A 100 8.86 3.48 4.70
N TYR A 101 8.94 3.81 5.98
CA TYR A 101 10.13 3.59 6.80
C TYR A 101 9.94 2.35 7.66
N TYR A 102 10.93 1.46 7.64
CA TYR A 102 10.92 0.21 8.38
C TYR A 102 12.14 0.08 9.27
N ARG A 103 12.00 -0.64 10.38
CA ARG A 103 13.11 -1.11 11.20
C ARG A 103 12.76 -2.45 11.82
N VAL A 104 13.75 -3.22 12.21
CA VAL A 104 13.52 -4.37 13.09
C VAL A 104 13.84 -3.97 14.52
N PHE A 105 12.93 -4.27 15.43
CA PHE A 105 13.05 -3.98 16.85
C PHE A 105 13.02 -5.27 17.67
N ALA A 106 14.01 -5.46 18.53
CA ALA A 106 14.09 -6.54 19.49
C ALA A 106 13.89 -5.97 20.90
N LYS A 107 12.76 -6.32 21.55
CA LYS A 107 12.49 -5.91 22.94
C LYS A 107 13.50 -6.54 23.89
N ALA A 108 13.81 -5.86 24.99
CA ALA A 108 14.68 -6.41 26.04
C ALA A 108 14.12 -7.75 26.55
N VAL A 109 15.00 -8.74 26.74
CA VAL A 109 14.61 -10.10 27.12
C VAL A 109 15.71 -10.76 27.94
N THR A 110 15.34 -11.63 28.88
CA THR A 110 16.29 -12.48 29.60
C THR A 110 16.24 -13.88 28.99
N ILE A 111 17.41 -14.40 28.60
CA ILE A 111 17.55 -15.74 28.01
C ILE A 111 18.68 -16.43 28.78
N ASN A 112 18.39 -17.61 29.34
CA ASN A 112 19.34 -18.41 30.13
C ASN A 112 20.04 -17.58 31.24
N GLY A 113 19.26 -16.82 32.01
CA GLY A 113 19.77 -15.98 33.10
C GLY A 113 20.52 -14.71 32.65
N ARG A 114 20.81 -14.54 31.35
CA ARG A 114 21.47 -13.34 30.82
C ARG A 114 20.44 -12.35 30.26
N ARG A 115 20.51 -11.10 30.70
CA ARG A 115 19.70 -10.00 30.18
C ARG A 115 20.28 -9.47 28.87
N TYR A 116 19.45 -9.38 27.84
CA TYR A 116 19.75 -8.74 26.56
C TYR A 116 18.94 -7.45 26.44
N GLY A 117 19.64 -6.33 26.23
CA GLY A 117 19.03 -5.01 26.04
C GLY A 117 18.13 -4.94 24.80
N ALA A 118 17.30 -3.91 24.74
CA ALA A 118 16.50 -3.62 23.55
C ALA A 118 17.40 -3.10 22.42
N LEU A 119 17.17 -3.57 21.20
CA LEU A 119 17.96 -3.20 20.02
C LEU A 119 17.02 -2.86 18.86
N ALA A 120 17.46 -1.94 18.01
CA ALA A 120 16.82 -1.65 16.73
C ALA A 120 17.86 -1.72 15.61
N THR A 121 17.46 -2.12 14.41
CA THR A 121 18.28 -1.91 13.21
C THR A 121 18.23 -0.44 12.78
N PRO A 122 19.14 0.01 11.90
CA PRO A 122 18.94 1.24 11.14
C PRO A 122 17.60 1.23 10.40
N THR A 123 17.05 2.42 10.18
CA THR A 123 15.81 2.60 9.42
C THR A 123 16.07 2.35 7.93
N ARG A 124 15.18 1.60 7.29
CA ARG A 124 15.17 1.36 5.84
C ARG A 124 13.93 1.96 5.20
N SER A 125 14.11 2.80 4.19
CA SER A 125 13.01 3.31 3.38
C SER A 125 12.71 2.41 2.18
N VAL A 126 11.42 2.31 1.84
CA VAL A 126 10.90 1.72 0.60
C VAL A 126 9.82 2.64 0.04
N VAL A 127 9.97 3.05 -1.21
CA VAL A 127 9.04 3.95 -1.91
C VAL A 127 7.93 3.14 -2.56
N ALA A 128 6.69 3.59 -2.39
CA ALA A 128 5.56 3.10 -3.16
C ALA A 128 5.44 3.90 -4.45
N ASP A 129 5.55 3.21 -5.57
CA ASP A 129 5.30 3.79 -6.88
C ASP A 129 3.79 3.82 -7.15
N GLN A 130 3.33 4.88 -7.81
CA GLN A 130 1.99 4.91 -8.38
C GLN A 130 1.96 3.98 -9.60
N GLN A 131 0.92 3.15 -9.70
CA GLN A 131 0.68 2.40 -10.92
C GLN A 131 -0.10 3.24 -11.93
N ASP A 132 0.18 3.02 -13.21
CA ASP A 132 -0.53 3.61 -14.33
C ASP A 132 -0.80 2.55 -15.41
N THR A 133 -1.85 2.77 -16.19
CA THR A 133 -2.23 1.93 -17.32
C THR A 133 -2.69 2.83 -18.45
N VAL A 134 -2.08 2.66 -19.61
CA VAL A 134 -2.38 3.43 -20.82
C VAL A 134 -3.00 2.50 -21.86
N LEU A 135 -4.11 2.94 -22.45
CA LEU A 135 -4.74 2.29 -23.58
C LEU A 135 -4.46 3.09 -24.85
N THR A 136 -4.08 2.41 -25.93
CA THR A 136 -4.00 2.97 -27.27
C THR A 136 -4.89 2.15 -28.21
N LEU A 137 -5.75 2.85 -28.94
CA LEU A 137 -6.66 2.30 -29.95
C LEU A 137 -6.49 3.08 -31.26
N PRO A 138 -6.84 2.49 -32.41
CA PRO A 138 -7.08 3.29 -33.61
C PRO A 138 -8.20 4.31 -33.35
N ALA A 139 -8.15 5.47 -33.98
CA ALA A 139 -9.21 6.48 -33.82
C ALA A 139 -10.52 6.04 -34.50
N ARG A 140 -10.41 5.23 -35.56
CA ARG A 140 -11.52 4.74 -36.38
C ARG A 140 -11.35 3.26 -36.68
N ALA A 141 -12.46 2.54 -36.75
CA ALA A 141 -12.50 1.16 -37.21
C ALA A 141 -13.81 0.86 -37.94
N THR A 142 -13.84 -0.23 -38.69
CA THR A 142 -15.02 -0.71 -39.42
C THR A 142 -15.72 -1.79 -38.63
N GLN A 143 -17.05 -1.77 -38.59
CA GLN A 143 -17.87 -2.77 -37.92
C GLN A 143 -17.43 -4.20 -38.31
N GLY A 144 -17.33 -5.08 -37.32
CA GLY A 144 -16.99 -6.49 -37.53
C GLY A 144 -15.53 -6.76 -37.88
N ALA A 145 -14.72 -5.73 -38.17
CA ALA A 145 -13.29 -5.88 -38.38
C ALA A 145 -12.59 -6.32 -37.08
N GLN A 146 -11.45 -7.00 -37.22
CA GLN A 146 -10.53 -7.21 -36.11
C GLN A 146 -9.69 -5.93 -35.91
N ALA A 147 -9.73 -5.40 -34.70
CA ALA A 147 -8.87 -4.31 -34.27
C ALA A 147 -7.93 -4.77 -33.15
N SER A 148 -6.86 -4.01 -32.93
CA SER A 148 -5.91 -4.27 -31.86
C SER A 148 -5.88 -3.10 -30.88
N ALA A 149 -5.99 -3.43 -29.60
CA ALA A 149 -5.80 -2.52 -28.49
C ALA A 149 -4.42 -2.75 -27.88
N VAL A 150 -3.59 -1.72 -27.81
CA VAL A 150 -2.29 -1.80 -27.13
C VAL A 150 -2.44 -1.25 -25.73
N VAL A 151 -2.15 -2.08 -24.74
CA VAL A 151 -2.15 -1.72 -23.31
C VAL A 151 -0.71 -1.63 -22.85
N LYS A 152 -0.34 -0.54 -22.18
CA LYS A 152 0.96 -0.38 -21.50
C LYS A 152 0.76 -0.11 -20.01
N THR A 153 1.58 -0.73 -19.18
CA THR A 153 1.51 -0.61 -17.73
C THR A 153 2.81 -0.04 -17.17
N TRP A 154 2.69 0.79 -16.14
CA TRP A 154 3.82 1.34 -15.42
C TRP A 154 3.59 1.29 -13.90
N PRO A 155 4.61 1.00 -13.08
CA PRO A 155 5.89 0.38 -13.45
C PRO A 155 5.68 -0.99 -14.08
N VAL A 156 6.63 -1.41 -14.91
CA VAL A 156 6.56 -2.68 -15.64
C VAL A 156 6.53 -3.86 -14.66
N ARG A 157 5.56 -4.76 -14.85
CA ARG A 157 5.44 -6.04 -14.15
C ARG A 157 5.09 -7.12 -15.17
N THR A 158 6.12 -7.80 -15.68
CA THR A 158 5.96 -8.91 -16.62
C THR A 158 4.99 -9.95 -16.09
N GLY A 159 4.09 -10.42 -16.93
CA GLY A 159 3.10 -11.42 -16.56
C GLY A 159 1.87 -10.87 -15.87
N ARG A 160 1.76 -9.55 -15.66
CA ARG A 160 0.55 -8.96 -15.07
C ARG A 160 -0.60 -9.01 -16.08
N PRO A 161 -1.75 -9.61 -15.75
CA PRO A 161 -2.85 -9.70 -16.68
C PRO A 161 -3.58 -8.36 -16.86
N VAL A 162 -3.92 -8.04 -18.10
CA VAL A 162 -4.69 -6.86 -18.50
C VAL A 162 -5.89 -7.28 -19.36
N ALA A 163 -6.99 -6.52 -19.28
CA ALA A 163 -8.18 -6.73 -20.09
C ALA A 163 -8.62 -5.43 -20.77
N LEU A 164 -9.31 -5.54 -21.90
CA LEU A 164 -9.99 -4.44 -22.57
C LEU A 164 -11.45 -4.43 -22.14
N GLN A 165 -11.96 -3.26 -21.75
CA GLN A 165 -13.36 -3.09 -21.37
C GLN A 165 -14.05 -2.07 -22.29
N SER A 166 -15.31 -2.31 -22.59
CA SER A 166 -16.21 -1.36 -23.26
C SER A 166 -17.23 -0.82 -22.26
N ARG A 167 -17.63 0.45 -22.43
CA ARG A 167 -18.63 1.11 -21.60
C ARG A 167 -20.03 0.85 -22.17
N ASN A 168 -20.92 0.32 -21.34
CA ASN A 168 -22.32 0.10 -21.69
C ASN A 168 -23.13 1.40 -21.59
N PRO A 169 -24.35 1.45 -22.17
CA PRO A 169 -25.23 2.62 -22.09
C PRO A 169 -25.60 3.05 -20.65
N ASP A 170 -25.67 2.10 -19.71
CA ASP A 170 -25.92 2.35 -18.28
C ASP A 170 -24.69 2.87 -17.52
N GLY A 171 -23.55 3.02 -18.21
CA GLY A 171 -22.28 3.46 -17.66
C GLY A 171 -21.43 2.37 -17.02
N SER A 172 -21.92 1.13 -16.94
CA SER A 172 -21.15 -0.02 -16.49
C SER A 172 -20.08 -0.43 -17.51
N TRP A 173 -19.16 -1.30 -17.11
CA TRP A 173 -18.03 -1.74 -17.94
C TRP A 173 -18.05 -3.25 -18.10
N THR A 174 -17.98 -3.72 -19.36
CA THR A 174 -17.91 -5.15 -19.69
C THR A 174 -16.57 -5.47 -20.34
N ASP A 175 -15.97 -6.61 -19.99
CA ASP A 175 -14.76 -7.10 -20.65
C ASP A 175 -15.10 -7.54 -22.08
N VAL A 176 -14.35 -7.02 -23.06
CA VAL A 176 -14.52 -7.31 -24.50
C VAL A 176 -13.28 -7.97 -25.11
N GLY A 177 -12.22 -8.12 -24.33
CA GLY A 177 -10.99 -8.80 -24.73
C GLY A 177 -10.04 -9.03 -23.56
N GLY A 178 -9.17 -10.04 -23.70
CA GLY A 178 -8.30 -10.53 -22.62
C GLY A 178 -9.01 -11.48 -21.64
N PRO A 179 -8.42 -11.78 -20.47
CA PRO A 179 -7.15 -11.22 -19.98
C PRO A 179 -5.93 -11.72 -20.76
N LEU A 180 -4.95 -10.85 -21.00
CA LEU A 180 -3.63 -11.19 -21.54
C LEU A 180 -2.52 -10.72 -20.61
N ALA A 181 -1.46 -11.51 -20.50
CA ALA A 181 -0.28 -11.17 -19.72
C ALA A 181 0.55 -10.08 -20.42
N THR A 182 1.04 -9.09 -19.67
CA THR A 182 2.02 -8.14 -20.17
C THR A 182 3.39 -8.78 -20.39
N ASP A 183 4.11 -8.30 -21.41
CA ASP A 183 5.47 -8.70 -21.72
C ASP A 183 6.52 -8.01 -20.81
N SER A 184 7.81 -8.20 -21.12
CA SER A 184 8.93 -7.59 -20.41
C SER A 184 9.03 -6.07 -20.53
N THR A 185 8.27 -5.46 -21.44
CA THR A 185 8.13 -4.00 -21.59
C THR A 185 6.88 -3.46 -20.88
N GLY A 186 6.09 -4.35 -20.27
CA GLY A 186 4.83 -4.00 -19.61
C GLY A 186 3.68 -3.79 -20.59
N ALA A 187 3.82 -4.27 -21.83
CA ALA A 187 2.84 -4.11 -22.89
C ALA A 187 2.05 -5.41 -23.13
N ALA A 188 0.80 -5.29 -23.59
CA ALA A 188 0.04 -6.39 -24.17
C ALA A 188 -0.80 -5.86 -25.34
N THR A 189 -0.95 -6.67 -26.39
CA THR A 189 -1.83 -6.35 -27.53
C THR A 189 -3.04 -7.27 -27.49
N ILE A 190 -4.22 -6.68 -27.32
CA ILE A 190 -5.49 -7.40 -27.23
C ILE A 190 -6.23 -7.23 -28.57
N ALA A 191 -6.42 -8.33 -29.30
CA ALA A 191 -7.32 -8.35 -30.45
C ALA A 191 -8.78 -8.35 -29.98
N PHE A 192 -9.64 -7.62 -30.68
CA PHE A 192 -11.08 -7.60 -30.41
C PHE A 192 -11.86 -7.33 -31.70
N THR A 193 -13.13 -7.75 -31.70
CA THR A 193 -14.05 -7.49 -32.82
C THR A 193 -14.72 -6.14 -32.60
N VAL A 194 -14.66 -5.28 -33.61
CA VAL A 194 -15.26 -3.93 -33.57
C VAL A 194 -16.79 -4.06 -33.53
N PRO A 195 -17.48 -3.35 -32.61
CA PRO A 195 -18.91 -3.49 -32.38
C PRO A 195 -19.74 -2.84 -33.50
N ALA A 196 -21.04 -2.65 -33.26
CA ALA A 196 -21.93 -1.93 -34.16
C ALA A 196 -21.48 -0.47 -34.41
N PRO A 197 -21.95 0.17 -35.50
CA PRO A 197 -21.55 1.53 -35.87
C PRO A 197 -21.91 2.56 -34.81
N GLY A 198 -21.13 3.63 -34.77
CA GLY A 198 -21.27 4.71 -33.80
C GLY A 198 -20.04 4.84 -32.89
N THR A 199 -20.22 5.52 -31.77
CA THR A 199 -19.13 5.85 -30.86
C THR A 199 -19.12 4.91 -29.67
N THR A 200 -18.01 4.20 -29.45
CA THR A 200 -17.85 3.32 -28.27
C THR A 200 -16.68 3.79 -27.41
N THR A 201 -16.88 3.86 -26.10
CA THR A 201 -15.83 4.20 -25.14
C THR A 201 -15.20 2.94 -24.55
N TYR A 202 -13.87 2.87 -24.58
CA TYR A 202 -13.09 1.76 -24.07
C TYR A 202 -12.17 2.19 -22.93
N ARG A 203 -11.73 1.25 -22.10
CA ARG A 203 -10.59 1.42 -21.20
C ARG A 203 -9.81 0.12 -21.09
N ALA A 204 -8.53 0.21 -20.79
CA ALA A 204 -7.77 -0.94 -20.33
C ALA A 204 -7.94 -1.09 -18.82
N ARG A 205 -7.83 -2.33 -18.34
CA ARG A 205 -7.83 -2.65 -16.91
C ARG A 205 -6.67 -3.59 -16.60
N SER A 206 -5.71 -3.10 -15.84
CA SER A 206 -4.74 -3.95 -15.16
C SER A 206 -5.44 -4.70 -14.03
N LEU A 207 -5.42 -6.04 -14.09
CA LEU A 207 -6.05 -6.87 -13.07
C LEU A 207 -5.17 -6.96 -11.81
N GLY A 208 -5.75 -7.49 -10.74
CA GLY A 208 -5.02 -7.78 -9.51
C GLY A 208 -3.94 -8.85 -9.75
N TRP A 209 -2.75 -8.66 -9.18
CA TRP A 209 -1.60 -9.53 -9.43
C TRP A 209 -0.61 -9.50 -8.27
N ASN A 210 -0.24 -10.67 -7.73
CA ASN A 210 0.73 -10.80 -6.64
C ASN A 210 0.49 -9.87 -5.43
N GLY A 211 -0.78 -9.66 -5.07
CA GLY A 211 -1.21 -8.78 -3.98
C GLY A 211 -1.39 -7.31 -4.37
N VAL A 212 -0.98 -6.91 -5.58
CA VAL A 212 -1.26 -5.57 -6.14
C VAL A 212 -2.72 -5.53 -6.58
N GLY A 213 -3.42 -4.45 -6.23
CA GLY A 213 -4.80 -4.21 -6.65
C GLY A 213 -4.95 -3.88 -8.13
N TRP A 214 -6.17 -3.94 -8.65
CA TRP A 214 -6.48 -3.57 -10.04
C TRP A 214 -6.33 -2.05 -10.29
N TYR A 215 -6.15 -1.64 -11.54
CA TYR A 215 -6.07 -0.23 -11.95
C TYR A 215 -6.60 -0.02 -13.38
N PRO A 216 -7.50 0.95 -13.63
CA PRO A 216 -8.00 1.25 -14.97
C PRO A 216 -7.13 2.30 -15.68
N SER A 217 -7.12 2.29 -17.01
CA SER A 217 -6.67 3.43 -17.79
C SER A 217 -7.71 4.55 -17.81
N PHE A 218 -7.30 5.73 -18.28
CA PHE A 218 -8.27 6.70 -18.78
C PHE A 218 -9.06 6.10 -19.96
N PRO A 219 -10.35 6.46 -20.10
CA PRO A 219 -11.16 6.02 -21.23
C PRO A 219 -10.68 6.61 -22.57
N VAL A 220 -10.82 5.84 -23.64
CA VAL A 220 -10.53 6.23 -25.03
C VAL A 220 -11.76 5.98 -25.88
N VAL A 221 -12.06 6.89 -26.80
CA VAL A 221 -13.21 6.78 -27.71
C VAL A 221 -12.75 6.20 -29.05
N LEU A 222 -13.52 5.24 -29.57
CA LEU A 222 -13.39 4.68 -30.91
C LEU A 222 -14.63 5.03 -31.74
N GLU A 223 -14.41 5.62 -32.90
CA GLU A 223 -15.46 5.81 -33.92
C GLU A 223 -15.56 4.56 -34.79
N VAL A 224 -16.77 4.00 -34.89
CA VAL A 224 -17.06 2.80 -35.68
C VAL A 224 -17.87 3.18 -36.91
N ALA A 225 -17.27 2.98 -38.08
CA ALA A 225 -17.95 3.08 -39.36
C ALA A 225 -18.71 1.77 -39.67
N PRO A 226 -19.80 1.85 -40.46
CA PRO A 226 -20.48 0.66 -40.99
C PRO A 226 -19.56 -0.21 -41.84
#